data_AF-A0A1F8MMD9-F1
#
_entry.id   AF-A0A1F8MMD9-F1
#
_cell.length_a   1.000
_cell.length_b   1.000
_cell.length_c   1.000
_cell.angle_alpha   90.00
_cell.angle_beta   90.00
_cell.angle_gamma   90.00
#
_symmetry.space_group_name_H-M   'P 1'
#
loop_
_entity.id
_entity.type
_entity.pdbx_description
1 polymer ?
#
loop_
_entity_poly.entity_id
_entity_poly.type
_entity_poly.pdbx_seq_one_letter_code
_entity_poly.pdbx_strand_id
1 'polypeptide(L)' 'MIIKKAELKSFNATNYTATVRLADGYKVYLEDVAVARNVASAEMAAGRKVTVIFFDENNPKEAVVTAVYT' A
#
# COMPACT_ATOMS: atom_id res chain seq x y z
N MET A 1 -3.49 9.31 -12.61
CA MET A 1 -3.18 7.92 -12.22
C MET A 1 -1.68 7.68 -12.27
N ILE A 2 -1.08 7.34 -11.14
CA ILE A 2 0.36 7.08 -10.99
C ILE A 2 0.57 5.79 -10.20
N ILE A 3 1.61 5.05 -10.55
CA ILE A 3 1.99 3.81 -9.86
C ILE A 3 3.30 4.06 -9.13
N LYS A 4 3.32 3.77 -7.83
CA LYS A 4 4.52 3.88 -6.99
C LYS A 4 4.84 2.56 -6.30
N LYS A 5 6.14 2.35 -6.09
CA LYS A 5 6.65 1.28 -5.22
C LYS A 5 6.59 1.73 -3.76
N ALA A 6 6.17 0.84 -2.89
CA ALA A 6 6.18 1.06 -1.45
C ALA A 6 6.66 -0.19 -0.71
N GLU A 7 6.98 -0.01 0.57
CA GLU A 7 7.21 -1.07 1.53
C GLU A 7 6.01 -1.15 2.47
N LEU A 8 5.48 -2.37 2.68
CA LEU A 8 4.41 -2.62 3.63
C LEU A 8 4.95 -2.48 5.06
N LYS A 9 4.29 -1.69 5.90
CA LYS A 9 4.68 -1.50 7.31
C LYS A 9 3.77 -2.23 8.27
N SER A 10 2.47 -2.21 8.02
CA SER A 10 1.49 -2.99 8.76
C SER A 10 0.27 -3.27 7.88
N PHE A 11 -0.50 -4.29 8.26
CA PHE A 11 -1.75 -4.66 7.59
C PHE A 11 -2.82 -4.96 8.64
N ASN A 12 -4.00 -4.38 8.45
CA ASN A 12 -5.19 -4.64 9.22
C ASN A 12 -6.12 -5.54 8.42
N ALA A 13 -6.17 -6.82 8.78
CA ALA A 13 -7.01 -7.81 8.08
C ALA A 13 -8.51 -7.57 8.28
N THR A 14 -8.92 -6.96 9.40
CA THR A 14 -10.33 -6.66 9.70
C THR A 14 -10.88 -5.61 8.75
N ASN A 15 -10.14 -4.52 8.57
CA ASN A 15 -10.55 -3.40 7.71
C ASN A 15 -10.03 -3.53 6.27
N TYR A 16 -9.10 -4.47 6.05
CA TYR A 16 -8.41 -4.68 4.79
C TYR A 16 -7.66 -3.44 4.30
N THR A 17 -6.99 -2.78 5.26
CA THR A 17 -6.18 -1.59 5.05
C THR A 17 -4.73 -1.85 5.42
N ALA A 18 -3.82 -1.06 4.86
CA ALA A 18 -2.39 -1.18 5.08
C ALA A 18 -1.77 0.18 5.39
N THR A 19 -0.72 0.15 6.21
CA THR A 19 0.23 1.26 6.29
C THR A 19 1.40 0.96 5.38
N VAL A 20 1.72 1.86 4.45
CA VAL A 20 2.81 1.70 3.49
C VAL A 20 3.76 2.89 3.54
N ARG A 21 5.04 2.64 3.28
CA ARG A 21 6.05 3.69 3.12
C ARG A 21 6.49 3.74 1.66
N LEU A 22 6.33 4.88 1.02
CA LEU A 22 6.75 5.06 -0.37
C LEU A 22 8.28 4.96 -0.52
N ALA A 23 8.73 4.39 -1.62
CA ALA A 23 10.15 4.18 -1.89
C ALA A 23 10.86 5.43 -2.44
N ASP A 24 10.12 6.43 -2.91
CA ASP A 24 10.61 7.64 -3.61
C ASP A 24 11.14 8.74 -2.67
N GLY A 25 11.56 8.38 -1.46
CA GLY A 25 12.36 9.26 -0.60
C GLY A 25 11.58 10.11 0.40
N TYR A 26 10.25 10.21 0.27
CA TYR A 26 9.42 10.80 1.32
C TYR A 26 9.35 9.82 2.50
N LYS A 27 9.81 10.24 3.70
CA LYS A 27 9.58 9.50 4.97
C LYS A 27 8.10 9.55 5.41
N VAL A 28 7.18 9.63 4.46
CA VAL A 28 5.75 9.71 4.70
C VAL A 28 5.20 8.29 4.71
N TYR A 29 4.55 7.96 5.81
CA TYR A 29 3.73 6.77 5.92
C TYR A 29 2.33 7.13 5.41
N LEU A 30 1.81 6.32 4.50
CA LEU A 30 0.40 6.37 4.13
C LEU A 30 -0.31 5.33 4.98
N GLU A 31 -1.20 5.80 5.82
CA GLU A 31 -2.02 4.98 6.70
C GLU A 31 -3.39 4.75 6.07
N ASP A 32 -4.09 3.71 6.53
CA ASP A 32 -5.43 3.34 6.09
C ASP A 32 -5.58 3.20 4.56
N VAL A 33 -4.51 2.80 3.86
CA VAL A 33 -4.53 2.58 2.41
C VAL A 33 -5.31 1.32 2.11
N ALA A 34 -6.30 1.40 1.22
CA ALA A 34 -7.10 0.24 0.84
C ALA A 34 -6.26 -0.83 0.16
N VAL A 35 -6.51 -2.09 0.46
CA VAL A 35 -5.84 -3.23 -0.17
C VAL A 35 -6.80 -3.93 -1.13
N ALA A 36 -6.33 -4.24 -2.33
CA ALA A 36 -7.13 -4.93 -3.33
C ALA A 36 -7.50 -6.34 -2.82
N ARG A 37 -8.78 -6.70 -2.94
CA ARG A 37 -9.36 -7.90 -2.33
C ARG A 37 -8.85 -9.22 -2.92
N ASN A 38 -8.16 -9.18 -4.05
CA ASN A 38 -7.51 -10.32 -4.68
C ASN A 38 -6.14 -10.66 -4.04
N VAL A 39 -5.53 -9.76 -3.28
CA VAL A 39 -4.27 -10.01 -2.56
C VAL A 39 -4.60 -10.76 -1.28
N ALA A 40 -4.12 -11.99 -1.12
CA ALA A 40 -4.36 -12.78 0.10
C ALA A 40 -3.73 -12.12 1.34
N SER A 41 -4.44 -12.17 2.48
CA SER A 41 -3.98 -11.62 3.75
C SER A 41 -2.64 -12.20 4.23
N ALA A 42 -2.40 -13.49 3.95
CA ALA A 42 -1.14 -14.16 4.27
C ALA A 42 0.07 -13.54 3.56
N GLU A 43 -0.14 -12.88 2.42
CA GLU A 43 0.93 -12.22 1.67
C GLU A 43 1.25 -10.81 2.21
N MET A 44 0.39 -10.24 3.05
CA MET A 44 0.50 -8.87 3.58
C MET A 44 1.40 -8.80 4.83
N ALA A 45 2.62 -9.31 4.73
CA ALA A 45 3.61 -9.26 5.80
C ALA A 45 4.48 -7.99 5.74
N ALA A 46 4.72 -7.37 6.90
CA ALA A 46 5.58 -6.19 7.01
C ALA A 46 6.97 -6.41 6.40
N GLY A 47 7.52 -5.37 5.77
CA GLY A 47 8.81 -5.39 5.06
C GLY A 47 8.73 -5.80 3.59
N ARG A 48 7.60 -6.37 3.13
CA ARG A 48 7.43 -6.75 1.72
C ARG A 48 7.25 -5.53 0.81
N LYS A 49 7.66 -5.67 -0.46
CA LYS A 49 7.44 -4.61 -1.45
C LYS A 49 6.02 -4.72 -1.99
N VAL A 50 5.41 -3.58 -2.22
CA VAL A 50 4.05 -3.49 -2.75
C VAL A 50 3.97 -2.45 -3.85
N THR A 51 3.00 -2.63 -4.73
CA THR A 51 2.62 -1.64 -5.75
C THR A 51 1.40 -0.89 -5.26
N VAL A 52 1.52 0.44 -5.22
CA VAL A 52 0.44 1.35 -4.83
C VAL A 52 0.04 2.15 -6.06
N ILE A 53 -1.25 2.13 -6.39
CA ILE A 53 -1.84 2.95 -7.43
C ILE A 53 -2.48 4.17 -6.77
N PHE A 54 -2.14 5.35 -7.25
CA PHE A 54 -2.80 6.60 -6.91
C PHE A 54 -3.72 6.98 -8.07
N PHE A 55 -5.03 7.05 -7.83
CA PHE A 55 -5.96 7.57 -8.83
C PHE A 55 -5.73 9.08 -9.04
N ASP A 56 -5.65 9.82 -7.94
CA ASP A 56 -5.16 11.21 -7.84
C ASP A 56 -3.89 11.26 -6.97
N GLU A 57 -2.82 11.87 -7.48
CA GLU A 57 -1.54 12.00 -6.75
C GLU A 57 -1.64 13.02 -5.59
N ASN A 58 -2.56 13.97 -5.68
CA ASN A 58 -2.77 14.99 -4.65
C ASN A 58 -3.67 14.49 -3.52
N ASN A 59 -4.35 13.36 -3.71
CA ASN A 59 -5.22 12.75 -2.72
C ASN A 59 -4.74 11.33 -2.35
N PRO A 60 -3.82 11.20 -1.36
CA PRO A 60 -3.32 9.90 -0.94
C PRO A 60 -4.39 8.96 -0.36
N LYS A 61 -5.59 9.45 -0.01
CA LYS A 61 -6.71 8.60 0.45
C LYS A 61 -7.32 7.76 -0.67
N GLU A 62 -7.08 8.13 -1.92
CA GLU A 62 -7.48 7.34 -3.08
C GLU A 62 -6.39 6.37 -3.54
N ALA A 63 -5.36 6.14 -2.70
CA ALA A 63 -4.36 5.13 -2.97
C ALA A 63 -4.89 3.73 -2.71
N VAL A 64 -4.48 2.77 -3.55
CA VAL A 64 -4.82 1.35 -3.41
C VAL A 64 -3.59 0.48 -3.58
N VAL A 65 -3.34 -0.42 -2.63
CA VAL A 65 -2.35 -1.50 -2.76
C VAL A 65 -2.92 -2.56 -3.68
N THR A 66 -2.24 -2.84 -4.79
CA THR A 66 -2.78 -3.75 -5.84
C THR A 66 -1.98 -5.04 -6.00
N ALA A 67 -0.72 -5.04 -5.57
CA ALA A 67 0.14 -6.22 -5.64
C ALA A 67 1.14 -6.23 -4.49
N VAL A 68 1.44 -7.43 -4.00
CA VAL A 68 2.61 -7.71 -3.17
C VAL A 68 3.60 -8.48 -4.03
N TYR A 69 4.85 -8.08 -4.00
CA TYR A 69 5.94 -8.76 -4.69
C TYR A 69 7.21 -8.68 -3.85
N THR A 70 8.05 -9.70 -3.92
CA THR A 70 9.31 -9.75 -3.15
C THR A 70 10.47 -9.99 -4.09
#